data_AF-A0A7X6T1W9-F1
#
_entry.id   AF-A0A7X6T1W9-F1
#
_cell.length_a   1.000
_cell.length_b   1.000
_cell.length_c   1.000
_cell.angle_alpha   90.00
_cell.angle_beta   90.00
_cell.angle_gamma   90.00
#
_symmetry.space_group_name_H-M   'P 1'
#
loop_
_entity.id
_entity.type
_entity.pdbx_description
1 polymer ?
#
loop_
_entity_poly.entity_id
_entity_poly.type
_entity_poly.pdbx_seq_one_letter_code
_entity_poly.pdbx_strand_id
1 'polypeptide(L)' 'MGTPHNRAKKGDIAKVVLMPGDPLRAKFIAETFLEDVVCFNDVRNMLGYTGLYKGHKVSVMGS' A
#
# COMPACT_ATOMS: atom_id res chain seq x y z
N MET A 1 9.70 -5.15 12.15
CA MET A 1 10.94 -5.37 11.39
C MET A 1 10.51 -5.66 9.97
N GLY A 2 11.02 -4.89 9.00
CA GLY A 2 10.70 -5.11 7.58
C GLY A 2 11.43 -6.33 7.02
N THR A 3 11.16 -6.63 5.75
CA THR A 3 11.87 -7.63 4.94
C THR A 3 12.88 -6.93 4.01
N PRO A 4 13.75 -7.66 3.30
CA PRO A 4 14.70 -7.05 2.35
C PRO A 4 14.06 -6.21 1.23
N HIS A 5 12.77 -6.39 0.96
CA HIS A 5 12.05 -5.76 -0.14
C HIS A 5 10.85 -4.91 0.32
N ASN A 6 10.50 -4.97 1.61
CA ASN A 6 9.33 -4.28 2.14
C ASN A 6 9.59 -3.81 3.57
N ARG A 7 9.63 -2.49 3.80
CA ARG A 7 9.91 -1.90 5.12
C ARG A 7 8.70 -1.82 6.06
N ALA A 8 7.54 -2.33 5.65
CA ALA A 8 6.32 -2.36 6.46
C ALA A 8 6.56 -2.99 7.83
N LYS A 9 5.91 -2.43 8.86
CA LYS A 9 5.77 -3.04 10.18
C LYS A 9 4.52 -3.92 10.21
N LYS A 10 4.47 -4.83 11.19
CA LYS A 10 3.26 -5.61 11.45
C LYS A 10 2.10 -4.65 11.76
N GLY A 11 1.00 -4.77 11.04
CA GLY A 11 -0.18 -3.90 11.18
C GLY A 11 -0.27 -2.77 10.16
N ASP A 12 0.82 -2.45 9.44
CA ASP A 12 0.83 -1.42 8.39
C ASP A 12 0.05 -1.88 7.17
N ILE A 13 0.19 -3.17 6.80
CA ILE A 13 -0.53 -3.79 5.69
C ILE A 13 -1.87 -4.33 6.19
N ALA A 14 -2.95 -3.96 5.50
CA ALA A 14 -4.30 -4.44 5.76
C ALA A 14 -4.47 -5.91 5.40
N LYS A 15 -5.56 -6.54 5.87
CA LYS A 15 -5.90 -7.93 5.51
C LYS A 15 -6.23 -8.08 4.02
N VAL A 16 -6.78 -7.03 3.41
CA VAL A 16 -7.13 -6.99 1.98
C VAL A 16 -6.11 -6.12 1.26
N VAL A 17 -5.47 -6.69 0.23
CA VAL A 17 -4.43 -6.02 -0.54
C VAL A 17 -4.74 -6.12 -2.03
N LEU A 18 -4.74 -4.99 -2.74
CA LEU A 18 -4.74 -4.94 -4.19
C LEU A 18 -3.30 -4.90 -4.70
N MET A 19 -2.97 -5.71 -5.70
CA MET A 19 -1.61 -5.88 -6.20
C MET A 19 -1.50 -5.55 -7.70
N PRO A 20 -1.53 -4.26 -8.09
CA PRO A 20 -1.15 -3.86 -9.44
C PRO A 20 0.34 -4.13 -9.68
N GLY A 21 0.73 -4.52 -10.91
CA GLY A 21 2.15 -4.68 -11.25
C GLY A 21 2.94 -3.37 -11.38
N ASP A 22 2.27 -2.25 -11.63
CA ASP A 22 2.89 -0.93 -11.75
C ASP A 22 2.80 -0.17 -10.41
N PRO A 23 3.92 0.21 -9.77
CA PRO A 23 3.93 1.01 -8.54
C PRO A 23 3.23 2.36 -8.69
N LEU A 24 3.29 2.99 -9.88
CA LEU A 24 2.60 4.25 -10.13
C LEU A 24 1.09 4.07 -10.20
N ARG A 25 0.63 2.89 -10.64
CA ARG A 25 -0.78 2.51 -10.54
C ARG A 25 -1.20 2.29 -9.09
N ALA A 26 -0.33 1.70 -8.26
CA ALA A 26 -0.60 1.57 -6.82
C ALA A 26 -0.79 2.95 -6.17
N LYS A 27 0.09 3.91 -6.51
CA LYS A 27 -0.01 5.31 -6.07
C LYS A 27 -1.31 5.96 -6.54
N PHE A 28 -1.62 5.85 -7.84
CA PHE A 28 -2.86 6.40 -8.40
C PHE A 28 -4.11 5.86 -7.69
N ILE A 29 -4.20 4.55 -7.47
CA ILE A 29 -5.33 3.94 -6.78
C ILE A 29 -5.43 4.46 -5.34
N ALA A 30 -4.31 4.53 -4.63
CA ALA A 30 -4.28 5.01 -3.26
C ALA A 30 -4.77 6.46 -3.16
N GLU A 31 -4.24 7.36 -3.99
CA GLU A 31 -4.60 8.79 -3.99
C GLU A 31 -6.04 9.06 -4.47
N THR A 32 -6.59 8.19 -5.31
CA THR A 32 -7.92 8.41 -5.93
C THR A 32 -9.06 7.79 -5.12
N PHE A 33 -8.84 6.63 -4.50
CA PHE A 33 -9.92 5.83 -3.92
C PHE A 33 -9.82 5.63 -2.41
N LEU A 34 -8.67 5.86 -1.80
CA LEU A 34 -8.48 5.64 -0.37
C LEU A 34 -8.47 6.98 0.40
N GLU A 35 -9.04 6.93 1.60
CA GLU A 35 -8.94 7.97 2.62
C GLU A 35 -7.80 7.64 3.60
N ASP A 36 -7.29 8.63 4.35
CA ASP A 36 -6.24 8.45 5.38
C ASP A 36 -5.03 7.63 4.90
N VAL A 37 -4.55 7.95 3.70
CA VAL A 37 -3.51 7.17 3.01
C VAL A 37 -2.14 7.33 3.67
N VAL A 38 -1.52 6.19 3.99
CA VAL A 38 -0.14 6.12 4.51
C VAL A 38 0.69 5.24 3.59
N CYS A 39 1.82 5.77 3.11
CA CYS A 39 2.82 5.00 2.38
C CYS A 39 3.66 4.17 3.36
N PHE A 40 3.49 2.86 3.36
CA PHE A 40 4.25 1.95 4.23
C PHE A 40 5.53 1.44 3.55
N ASN A 41 5.61 1.44 2.22
CA ASN A 41 6.78 0.94 1.49
C ASN A 41 7.11 1.78 0.25
N ASP A 42 8.40 2.05 0.07
CA ASP A 42 8.99 2.62 -1.15
C ASP A 42 10.30 1.91 -1.55
N VAL A 43 10.65 0.81 -0.87
CA VAL A 43 11.90 0.08 -1.10
C VAL A 43 11.91 -0.40 -2.55
N ARG A 44 13.01 -0.14 -3.26
CA ARG A 44 13.17 -0.46 -4.71
C ARG A 44 12.10 0.20 -5.60
N ASN A 45 11.52 1.32 -5.16
CA ASN A 45 10.41 1.98 -5.82
C ASN A 45 9.13 1.12 -5.88
N MET A 46 9.03 0.07 -5.05
CA MET A 46 7.85 -0.78 -4.96
C MET A 46 6.84 -0.18 -3.99
N LEU A 47 6.11 0.82 -4.49
CA LEU A 47 5.21 1.65 -3.70
C LEU A 47 4.08 0.82 -3.07
N GLY A 48 3.86 1.02 -1.77
CA GLY A 48 2.83 0.35 -0.99
C GLY A 48 2.14 1.32 -0.05
N TYR A 49 0.82 1.31 -0.09
CA TYR A 49 -0.05 2.23 0.64
C TYR A 49 -1.13 1.48 1.41
N THR A 50 -1.55 2.04 2.54
CA THR A 50 -2.73 1.59 3.27
C THR A 50 -3.60 2.80 3.57
N GLY A 51 -4.91 2.64 3.40
CA GLY A 51 -5.90 3.65 3.74
C GLY A 51 -7.26 3.01 4.00
N LEU A 52 -8.30 3.83 3.96
CA LEU A 52 -9.69 3.43 4.14
C LEU A 52 -10.45 3.52 2.83
N TYR A 53 -11.12 2.43 2.44
CA TYR A 53 -12.10 2.42 1.36
C TYR A 53 -13.48 2.17 1.97
N LYS A 54 -14.36 3.16 1.95
CA LYS A 54 -15.71 3.07 2.53
C LYS A 54 -15.69 2.57 3.99
N GLY A 55 -14.76 3.09 4.80
CA GLY A 55 -14.56 2.69 6.20
C GLY A 55 -13.81 1.37 6.40
N HIS A 56 -13.44 0.65 5.34
CA HIS A 56 -12.67 -0.59 5.42
C HIS A 56 -11.18 -0.36 5.17
N LYS A 57 -10.32 -0.88 6.05
CA LYS A 57 -8.87 -0.81 5.88
C LYS A 57 -8.43 -1.68 4.69
N VAL A 58 -7.85 -1.05 3.67
CA VAL A 58 -7.38 -1.69 2.44
C VAL A 58 -5.97 -1.22 2.12
N SER A 59 -5.13 -2.12 1.62
CA SER A 59 -3.80 -1.79 1.10
C SER A 59 -3.72 -1.95 -0.41
N VAL A 60 -2.83 -1.18 -1.03
CA VAL A 60 -2.50 -1.28 -2.45
C VAL A 60 -0.99 -1.25 -2.59
N MET A 61 -0.40 -2.21 -3.29
CA MET A 61 1.05 -2.30 -3.43
C MET A 61 1.46 -2.82 -4.81
N GLY A 62 2.54 -2.28 -5.37
CA GLY A 62 3.18 -2.85 -6.56
C GLY A 62 3.60 -4.32 -6.35
N SER A 63 3.42 -5.19 -7.35
CA SER A 63 3.87 -6.60 -7.33
C SER A 63 5.06 -6.87 -8.24
#